data_AF-A0A2H0FVQ1-F1
#
_entry.id   AF-A0A2H0FVQ1-F1
#
_cell.length_a   1.000
_cell.length_b   1.000
_cell.length_c   1.000
_cell.angle_alpha   90.00
_cell.angle_beta   90.00
_cell.angle_gamma   90.00
#
_symmetry.space_group_name_H-M   'P 1'
#
loop_
_entity.id
_entity.type
_entity.pdbx_description
1 polymer ?
#
loop_
_entity_poly.entity_id
_entity_poly.type
_entity_poly.pdbx_seq_one_letter_code
_entity_poly.pdbx_strand_id
1 'polypeptide(L)'
;MKLNKIQKRTLLIGLLSIFLVFIVWSGYGFEIFTKSEVLIEKEDALLGIVHKEWKEQFVLGLDYTLGLSAVITFFAILIMWLKRDKNK
;
A
#
# COMPACT_ATOMS: atom_id res chain seq x y z
N MET A 1 5.56 13.51 27.41
CA MET A 1 5.04 12.14 27.64
C MET A 1 6.15 11.16 27.26
N LYS A 2 6.69 10.36 28.20
CA LYS A 2 7.83 9.46 27.92
C LYS A 2 7.31 8.15 27.35
N LEU A 3 7.56 7.88 26.07
CA LEU A 3 7.19 6.61 25.44
C LEU A 3 7.99 5.45 26.04
N ASN A 4 7.31 4.38 26.41
CA ASN A 4 7.98 3.17 26.89
C ASN A 4 8.66 2.39 25.74
N LYS A 5 9.50 1.41 26.09
CA LYS A 5 10.26 0.62 25.09
C LYS A 5 9.35 -0.10 24.10
N ILE A 6 8.17 -0.57 24.55
CA ILE A 6 7.19 -1.26 23.72
C ILE A 6 6.55 -0.28 22.74
N GLN A 7 6.07 0.87 23.21
CA GLN A 7 5.46 1.92 22.38
C GLN A 7 6.43 2.45 21.32
N LYS A 8 7.70 2.67 21.68
CA LYS A 8 8.75 3.05 20.71
C LYS A 8 8.94 1.98 19.63
N ARG A 9 8.98 0.70 20.03
CA ARG A 9 9.10 -0.42 19.10
C ARG A 9 7.88 -0.53 18.19
N THR A 10 6.67 -0.37 18.73
CA THR A 10 5.42 -0.37 17.97
C THR A 10 5.40 0.75 16.94
N LEU A 11 5.78 1.98 17.31
CA LEU A 11 5.89 3.10 16.37
C LEU A 11 6.89 2.82 15.26
N LEU A 12 8.08 2.32 15.60
CA LEU A 12 9.11 2.01 14.61
C LEU A 12 8.64 0.93 13.63
N ILE A 13 8.01 -0.14 14.13
CA ILE A 13 7.48 -1.21 13.29
C ILE A 13 6.37 -0.67 12.39
N GLY A 14 5.40 0.09 12.94
CA GLY A 14 4.32 0.67 12.14
C GLY A 14 4.83 1.59 11.03
N LEU A 15 5.81 2.44 11.34
CA LEU A 15 6.41 3.33 10.35
C LEU A 15 7.17 2.55 9.26
N LEU A 16 7.94 1.52 9.64
CA LEU A 16 8.62 0.65 8.67
C LEU A 16 7.63 -0.10 7.78
N SER A 17 6.53 -0.60 8.35
CA SER A 17 5.48 -1.27 7.58
C SER A 17 4.83 -0.32 6.58
N ILE A 18 4.49 0.91 6.98
CA ILE A 18 3.94 1.92 6.06
C ILE A 18 4.97 2.23 4.96
N PHE A 19 6.23 2.46 5.33
CA PHE A 19 7.29 2.74 4.36
C PHE A 19 7.44 1.62 3.32
N LEU A 20 7.41 0.35 3.74
CA LEU A 20 7.44 -0.80 2.83
C LEU A 20 6.23 -0.85 1.89
N VAL A 21 5.03 -0.51 2.38
CA VAL A 21 3.82 -0.44 1.55
C VAL A 21 3.98 0.61 0.43
N PHE A 22 4.57 1.76 0.73
CA PHE A 22 4.87 2.78 -0.28
C PHE A 22 5.96 2.36 -1.27
N ILE A 23 6.95 1.56 -0.84
CA ILE A 23 7.94 0.97 -1.76
C ILE A 23 7.29 -0.01 -2.73
N VAL A 24 6.35 -0.84 -2.27
CA VAL A 24 5.63 -1.76 -3.15
C VAL A 24 4.80 -0.97 -4.16
N TRP A 25 4.07 0.06 -3.70
CA TRP A 25 3.28 0.93 -4.56
C TRP A 25 4.11 1.65 -5.63
N SER A 26 5.33 2.12 -5.31
CA SER A 26 6.20 2.73 -6.33
C SER A 26 6.60 1.75 -7.43
N GLY A 27 6.70 0.45 -7.12
CA GLY A 27 6.91 -0.61 -8.10
C GLY A 27 5.77 -0.78 -9.11
N TYR A 28 4.56 -0.32 -8.79
CA TYR A 28 3.39 -0.33 -9.67
C TYR A 28 3.20 0.99 -10.45
N GLY A 29 4.20 1.90 -10.41
CA GLY A 29 4.22 3.09 -11.25
C GLY A 29 3.50 4.31 -10.66
N PHE A 30 3.32 4.36 -9.33
CA PHE A 30 2.70 5.50 -8.63
C PHE A 30 1.25 5.80 -9.05
N GLU A 31 0.49 4.77 -9.40
CA GLU A 31 -0.90 4.90 -9.78
C GLU A 31 -1.76 5.43 -8.63
N ILE A 32 -2.69 6.34 -8.92
CA ILE A 32 -3.55 6.96 -7.88
C ILE A 32 -4.67 6.01 -7.47
N PHE A 33 -5.29 5.36 -8.47
CA PHE A 33 -6.40 4.44 -8.28
C PHE A 33 -6.00 3.04 -8.68
N THR A 34 -6.48 2.05 -7.93
CA THR A 34 -6.23 0.65 -8.25
C THR A 34 -6.98 0.27 -9.52
N LYS A 35 -6.29 -0.40 -10.43
CA LYS A 35 -6.85 -0.86 -11.71
C LYS A 35 -6.85 -2.38 -11.74
N SER A 36 -7.95 -2.98 -12.20
CA SER A 36 -8.04 -4.41 -12.48
C SER A 36 -7.72 -4.75 -13.92
N GLU A 37 -7.85 -3.76 -14.81
CA GLU A 37 -7.66 -3.91 -16.25
C GLU A 37 -6.85 -2.74 -16.79
N VAL A 38 -6.01 -3.04 -17.78
CA VAL A 38 -5.20 -2.06 -18.49
C VAL A 38 -5.48 -2.21 -19.98
N LEU A 39 -5.68 -1.09 -20.67
CA LEU A 39 -5.85 -1.07 -22.11
C LEU A 39 -4.49 -1.26 -22.77
N ILE A 40 -4.33 -2.32 -23.55
CA ILE A 40 -3.07 -2.66 -24.23
C ILE A 40 -3.32 -2.67 -25.73
N GLU A 41 -2.35 -2.16 -26.47
CA GLU A 41 -2.33 -2.26 -27.93
C GLU A 41 -1.72 -3.61 -28.32
N LYS A 42 -2.49 -4.39 -29.07
CA LYS A 42 -2.08 -5.70 -29.56
C LYS A 42 -2.00 -5.63 -31.08
N GLU A 43 -0.81 -5.91 -31.59
CA GLU A 43 -0.56 -6.01 -33.01
C GLU A 43 -0.91 -7.43 -33.48
N ASP A 44 -1.86 -7.53 -34.39
CA ASP A 44 -2.17 -8.81 -35.02
C ASP A 44 -1.14 -9.08 -36.12
N ALA A 45 -0.21 -9.99 -35.85
CA ALA A 45 0.89 -10.34 -36.75
C ALA A 45 0.42 -10.87 -38.12
N LEU A 46 -0.84 -11.32 -38.23
CA LEU A 46 -1.43 -11.82 -39.48
C LEU A 46 -2.02 -10.73 -40.37
N LEU A 47 -2.52 -9.65 -39.78
CA LEU A 47 -3.24 -8.58 -40.50
C LEU A 47 -2.54 -7.23 -40.44
N GLY A 48 -1.51 -7.07 -39.61
CA GLY A 48 -0.82 -5.80 -39.39
C GLY A 48 -1.71 -4.73 -38.73
N ILE A 49 -2.83 -5.15 -38.13
CA ILE A 49 -3.81 -4.26 -37.52
C ILE A 49 -3.51 -4.18 -36.02
N VAL A 50 -3.34 -2.95 -35.53
CA VAL A 50 -3.23 -2.66 -34.10
C VAL A 50 -4.64 -2.44 -33.56
N HIS A 51 -5.05 -3.27 -32.59
CA HIS A 51 -6.31 -3.09 -31.87
C HIS A 51 -6.06 -2.95 -30.37
N LYS A 52 -6.99 -2.27 -29.69
CA LYS A 52 -6.93 -2.06 -28.24
C LYS A 52 -7.77 -3.13 -27.55
N GLU A 53 -7.14 -3.88 -26.65
CA GLU A 53 -7.79 -4.93 -25.86
C GLU A 53 -7.62 -4.59 -24.36
N TRP A 54 -8.69 -4.75 -23.59
CA TRP A 54 -8.60 -4.69 -22.12
C TRP A 54 -7.96 -5.98 -21.64
N LYS A 55 -6.79 -5.88 -21.04
CA LYS A 55 -6.11 -7.00 -20.42
C LYS A 55 -6.30 -6.93 -18.92
N GLU A 56 -6.76 -8.03 -18.33
CA GLU A 56 -6.77 -8.20 -16.88
C GLU A 56 -5.33 -8.08 -16.36
N GLN A 57 -5.09 -7.02 -15.60
CA GLN A 57 -3.80 -6.74 -14.97
C GLN A 57 -4.06 -5.89 -13.74
N PHE A 58 -3.78 -6.47 -12.58
CA PHE A 58 -3.89 -5.75 -11.32
C PHE A 58 -2.74 -4.75 -11.18
N VAL A 59 -3.09 -3.48 -11.00
CA VAL A 59 -2.15 -2.40 -10.73
C VAL A 59 -2.55 -1.73 -9.43
N LEU A 60 -1.69 -1.85 -8.42
CA LEU A 60 -1.95 -1.32 -7.09
C LEU A 60 -1.93 0.22 -7.11
N GLY A 61 -3.04 0.82 -6.67
CA GLY A 61 -3.17 2.27 -6.55
C GLY A 61 -2.84 2.81 -5.16
N LEU A 62 -2.76 4.14 -5.09
CA LEU A 62 -2.57 4.89 -3.85
C LEU A 62 -3.78 4.73 -2.92
N ASP A 63 -4.98 4.59 -3.45
CA ASP A 63 -6.22 4.31 -2.71
C ASP A 63 -6.09 3.11 -1.73
N TYR A 64 -5.69 1.94 -2.23
CA TYR A 64 -5.45 0.76 -1.41
C TYR A 64 -4.21 0.90 -0.51
N THR A 65 -3.17 1.55 -1.03
CA THR A 65 -1.92 1.83 -0.28
C THR A 65 -2.20 2.68 0.97
N LEU A 66 -3.01 3.73 0.82
CA LEU A 66 -3.46 4.59 1.91
C LEU A 66 -4.42 3.86 2.85
N GLY A 67 -5.36 3.06 2.32
CA GLY A 67 -6.25 2.23 3.11
C GLY A 67 -5.46 1.30 4.04
N LEU A 68 -4.49 0.57 3.51
CA LEU A 68 -3.62 -0.31 4.30
C LEU A 68 -2.78 0.48 5.32
N SER A 69 -2.24 1.63 4.93
CA SER A 69 -1.48 2.51 5.83
C SER A 69 -2.34 3.04 6.99
N ALA A 70 -3.61 3.35 6.73
CA ALA A 70 -4.56 3.76 7.76
C ALA A 70 -4.84 2.63 8.75
N VAL A 71 -5.00 1.39 8.26
CA VAL A 71 -5.17 0.20 9.11
C VAL A 71 -3.95 -0.05 9.99
N ILE A 72 -2.74 0.03 9.44
CA ILE A 72 -1.49 -0.09 10.20
C ILE A 72 -1.42 0.99 11.29
N THR A 73 -1.74 2.24 10.92
CA THR A 73 -1.73 3.38 11.84
C THR A 73 -2.75 3.18 12.97
N PHE A 74 -3.96 2.73 12.65
CA PHE A 74 -5.00 2.43 13.62
C PHE A 74 -4.53 1.39 14.65
N PHE A 75 -3.95 0.27 14.21
CA PHE A 75 -3.42 -0.73 15.13
C PHE A 75 -2.23 -0.23 15.95
N ALA A 76 -1.33 0.56 15.37
CA ALA A 76 -0.22 1.17 16.10
C ALA A 76 -0.73 2.07 17.24
N ILE A 77 -1.72 2.93 16.95
CA ILE A 77 -2.36 3.80 17.94
C ILE A 77 -3.06 2.97 19.03
N LEU A 78 -3.82 1.95 18.64
CA LEU A 78 -4.51 1.06 19.58
C LEU A 78 -3.53 0.40 20.56
N ILE A 79 -2.44 -0.18 20.05
CA ILE A 79 -1.41 -0.82 20.87
C ILE A 79 -0.72 0.21 21.77
N MET A 80 -0.42 1.40 21.25
CA MET A 80 0.17 2.46 22.05
C MET A 80 -0.72 2.88 23.22
N TRP A 81 -2.04 2.97 22.98
CA TRP A 81 -3.04 3.29 23.99
C TRP A 81 -3.14 2.18 25.04
N LEU A 82 -3.26 0.91 24.62
CA LEU A 82 -3.32 -0.25 25.52
C LEU A 82 -2.05 -0.44 26.38
N LYS A 83 -0.90 0.00 25.89
CA LYS A 83 0.39 -0.09 26.59
C LYS A 83 0.74 1.16 27.39
N ARG A 84 -0.15 2.17 27.43
CA ARG A 84 0.07 3.43 28.16
C ARG A 84 0.12 3.25 29.67
N ASP A 85 -0.73 2.40 30.23
CA ASP A 85 -0.91 2.28 31.68
C ASP A 85 -0.14 1.13 32.32
N LYS A 86 0.38 0.18 31.52
CA LYS A 86 1.13 -0.98 32.03
C LYS A 86 2.56 -0.67 32.54
N ASN A 87 2.97 0.59 32.49
CA ASN A 87 4.29 1.07 32.90
C ASN A 87 4.22 2.21 33.94
N LYS A 88 3.05 2.44 34.55
CA LYS A 88 2.96 3.09 35.86
C LYS A 88 3.03 2.01 36.94
#